data_AF-A0A4V1S2L2-F1
#
_entry.id   AF-A0A4V1S2L2-F1
#
_cell.length_a   1.000
_cell.length_b   1.000
_cell.length_c   1.000
_cell.angle_alpha   90.00
_cell.angle_beta   90.00
_cell.angle_gamma   90.00
#
_symmetry.space_group_name_H-M   'P 1'
#
loop_
_entity.id
_entity.type
_entity.pdbx_description
1 polymer ?
#
loop_
_entity_poly.entity_id
_entity_poly.type
_entity_poly.pdbx_seq_one_letter_code
_entity_poly.pdbx_strand_id
1 'polypeptide(L)'
;MLNRSLISGLRPVANLRASLALPAIQCRRFSISPARSFSAVFAETKNPQLNEILTEIQEKIILPAHLPEKARKLVFNPDKSDYIQRNPVTIEVDGLEHTFKTIDRFHDVPNSMKAFAEATKLMKTKEEWDNISTLLAGYKKAGIKLKRWHADAVTRRAGHHGQPYVVIECAQQVEKTGLSLQRDCTVILLLASINRKIISPKGEESETQQALKWNKMVWDIIQRPEHLAKNTPPRRQPHMNPVIRGMILFSQASAVKEQQAAGAPVDDLIRELRDNVEFITSAWAERESDDLTSSPYLNPINSRVKPNSDNYVPERQHVSPFNYILTLTENIRAIELAQEIIGEDAKDLQPIHDLMEKHIEDFVMMSPDKNSFGWDMAYERVTGRQPSWKQHLPAAPRPRNDVEDN
;
A
#
# COMPACT_ATOMS: atom_id res chain seq x y z
N MET A 1 52.80 -36.95 39.95
CA MET A 1 52.79 -37.43 38.56
C MET A 1 51.48 -38.15 38.29
N LEU A 2 51.06 -38.13 37.03
CA LEU A 2 49.72 -38.31 36.46
C LEU A 2 49.03 -39.68 36.61
N ASN A 3 47.68 -39.61 36.55
CA ASN A 3 46.68 -40.50 35.91
C ASN A 3 46.46 -41.92 36.52
N ARG A 4 45.22 -42.43 36.71
CA ARG A 4 44.18 -42.66 35.69
C ARG A 4 42.80 -42.99 36.31
N SER A 5 41.77 -42.42 35.68
CA SER A 5 40.49 -43.01 35.21
C SER A 5 39.56 -43.79 36.17
N LEU A 6 38.33 -43.29 36.32
CA LEU A 6 37.12 -44.05 36.63
C LEU A 6 36.02 -43.69 35.61
N ILE A 7 35.48 -44.72 34.97
CA ILE A 7 34.32 -44.69 34.07
C ILE A 7 33.06 -44.78 34.96
N SER A 8 32.21 -43.75 34.91
CA SER A 8 30.93 -43.66 35.61
C SER A 8 29.77 -44.10 34.72
N GLY A 9 28.82 -44.80 35.33
CA GLY A 9 27.70 -45.49 34.70
C GLY A 9 26.57 -44.59 34.18
N LEU A 10 25.80 -45.23 33.29
CA LEU A 10 24.60 -44.77 32.62
C LEU A 10 23.40 -44.69 33.57
N ARG A 11 22.57 -43.63 33.41
CA ARG A 11 21.10 -43.64 33.55
C ARG A 11 20.49 -42.37 32.89
N PRO A 12 19.19 -42.39 32.53
CA PRO A 12 18.66 -41.77 31.32
C PRO A 12 18.27 -40.29 31.49
N VAL A 13 18.35 -39.55 30.39
CA VAL A 13 18.02 -38.13 30.27
C VAL A 13 16.50 -37.95 30.29
N ALA A 14 15.99 -37.40 31.38
CA ALA A 14 14.62 -36.89 31.47
C ALA A 14 14.52 -35.51 30.82
N ASN A 15 13.61 -35.40 29.86
CA ASN A 15 12.95 -34.21 29.31
C ASN A 15 13.37 -32.84 29.87
N LEU A 16 14.23 -32.14 29.13
CA LEU A 16 14.28 -30.68 29.13
C LEU A 16 13.61 -30.17 27.86
N ARG A 17 12.33 -29.79 27.96
CA ARG A 17 11.72 -28.87 27.00
C ARG A 17 12.41 -27.51 27.19
N ALA A 18 13.42 -27.25 26.37
CA ALA A 18 13.90 -25.90 26.15
C ALA A 18 12.83 -25.15 25.34
N SER A 19 12.01 -24.36 26.05
CA SER A 19 11.18 -23.34 25.45
C SER A 19 12.06 -22.29 24.80
N LEU A 20 12.17 -22.34 23.46
CA LEU A 20 12.65 -21.25 22.63
C LEU A 20 11.64 -20.10 22.72
N ALA A 21 11.73 -19.31 23.79
CA ALA A 21 11.03 -18.04 23.90
C ALA A 21 11.72 -17.05 22.95
N LEU A 22 11.14 -16.86 21.77
CA LEU A 22 11.38 -15.68 20.96
C LEU A 22 11.09 -14.44 21.84
N PRO A 23 11.92 -13.38 21.82
CA PRO A 23 11.59 -12.17 22.55
C PRO A 23 10.28 -11.63 21.99
N ALA A 24 9.26 -11.57 22.85
CA ALA A 24 7.97 -11.01 22.51
C ALA A 24 8.17 -9.55 22.08
N ILE A 25 7.93 -9.28 20.80
CA ILE A 25 7.91 -7.93 20.25
C ILE A 25 6.86 -7.15 21.05
N GLN A 26 7.32 -6.23 21.91
CA GLN A 26 6.45 -5.31 22.62
C GLN A 26 5.81 -4.38 21.59
N CYS A 27 4.63 -4.75 21.13
CA CYS A 27 3.80 -3.92 20.27
C CYS A 27 3.35 -2.69 21.08
N ARG A 28 3.97 -1.53 20.83
CA ARG A 28 3.54 -0.26 21.43
C ARG A 28 2.11 0.03 20.94
N ARG A 29 1.14 -0.08 21.84
CA ARG A 29 -0.24 0.35 21.57
C ARG A 29 -0.27 1.87 21.54
N PHE A 30 -0.13 2.46 20.35
CA PHE A 30 -0.48 3.87 20.17
C PHE A 30 -1.97 4.06 20.43
N SER A 31 -2.33 5.23 20.97
CA SER A 31 -3.72 5.62 21.23
C SER A 31 -4.58 5.34 20.00
N ILE A 32 -5.50 4.39 20.14
CA ILE A 32 -6.46 4.02 19.11
C ILE A 32 -7.47 5.17 19.09
N SER A 33 -7.34 6.10 18.14
CA SER A 33 -8.47 6.94 17.75
C SER A 33 -9.68 6.03 17.55
N PRO A 34 -10.86 6.36 18.10
CA PRO A 34 -12.01 5.46 18.04
C PRO A 34 -12.21 5.01 16.59
N ALA A 35 -12.24 3.70 16.37
CA ALA A 35 -12.40 3.13 15.04
C ALA A 35 -13.70 3.70 14.47
N ARG A 36 -13.60 4.56 13.45
CA ARG A 36 -14.77 5.07 12.74
C ARG A 36 -15.55 3.84 12.26
N SER A 37 -16.71 3.59 12.86
CA SER A 37 -17.60 2.52 12.40
C SER A 37 -18.04 2.89 10.99
N PHE A 38 -17.78 2.01 10.02
CA PHE A 38 -18.23 2.25 8.66
C PHE A 38 -19.76 2.22 8.65
N SER A 39 -20.35 3.32 8.21
CA SER A 39 -21.77 3.36 7.85
C SER A 39 -22.00 2.35 6.72
N ALA A 40 -23.09 1.60 6.78
CA ALA A 40 -23.61 0.78 5.70
C ALA A 40 -24.37 1.60 4.64
N VAL A 41 -24.59 2.89 4.92
CA VAL A 41 -25.25 3.87 4.05
C VAL A 41 -24.20 4.85 3.50
N PHE A 42 -24.23 5.10 2.19
CA PHE A 42 -23.36 6.09 1.58
C PHE A 42 -23.77 7.51 1.97
N ALA A 43 -22.79 8.38 2.21
CA ALA A 43 -23.02 9.80 2.33
C ALA A 43 -23.27 10.40 0.94
N GLU A 44 -24.30 11.24 0.83
CA GLU A 44 -24.58 11.97 -0.41
C GLU A 44 -23.42 12.92 -0.74
N THR A 45 -23.02 12.93 -2.01
CA THR A 45 -21.95 13.80 -2.52
C THR A 45 -22.52 14.88 -3.43
N LYS A 46 -21.70 15.87 -3.81
CA LYS A 46 -22.08 16.88 -4.81
C LYS A 46 -22.11 16.35 -6.24
N ASN A 47 -21.68 15.10 -6.45
CA ASN A 47 -21.58 14.47 -7.76
C ASN A 47 -22.79 13.56 -8.02
N PRO A 48 -23.78 13.99 -8.81
CA PRO A 48 -25.02 13.23 -9.00
C PRO A 48 -24.77 11.88 -9.68
N GLN A 49 -23.81 11.81 -10.61
CA GLN A 49 -23.47 10.56 -11.29
C GLN A 49 -22.86 9.53 -10.33
N LEU A 50 -22.01 9.99 -9.40
CA LEU A 50 -21.48 9.11 -8.36
C LEU A 50 -22.59 8.64 -7.41
N ASN A 51 -23.47 9.55 -6.99
CA ASN A 51 -24.59 9.22 -6.10
C ASN A 51 -25.52 8.18 -6.73
N GLU A 52 -25.81 8.28 -8.03
CA GLU A 52 -26.63 7.30 -8.75
C GLU A 52 -26.01 5.90 -8.69
N ILE A 53 -24.72 5.77 -9.01
CA ILE A 53 -24.01 4.49 -8.97
C ILE A 53 -23.94 3.94 -7.55
N LEU A 54 -23.64 4.78 -6.56
CA LEU A 54 -23.57 4.38 -5.15
C LEU A 54 -24.94 3.93 -4.63
N THR A 55 -26.03 4.62 -5.00
CA THR A 55 -27.40 4.26 -4.65
C THR A 55 -27.76 2.91 -5.26
N GLU A 56 -27.45 2.69 -6.54
CA GLU A 56 -27.72 1.41 -7.19
C GLU A 56 -26.97 0.25 -6.51
N ILE A 57 -25.69 0.46 -6.18
CA ILE A 57 -24.89 -0.49 -5.40
C ILE A 57 -25.53 -0.74 -4.03
N GLN A 58 -25.95 0.32 -3.34
CA GLN A 58 -26.48 0.23 -1.99
C GLN A 58 -27.76 -0.59 -1.95
N GLU A 59 -28.75 -0.23 -2.77
CA GLU A 59 -30.07 -0.86 -2.77
C GLU A 59 -30.05 -2.29 -3.30
N LYS A 60 -29.23 -2.57 -4.32
CA LYS A 60 -29.28 -3.86 -5.03
C LYS A 60 -28.21 -4.87 -4.60
N ILE A 61 -27.13 -4.41 -3.97
CA ILE A 61 -26.02 -5.28 -3.56
C ILE A 61 -25.82 -5.26 -2.04
N ILE A 62 -25.67 -4.08 -1.44
CA ILE A 62 -25.27 -3.94 -0.03
C ILE A 62 -26.44 -4.25 0.90
N LEU A 63 -27.57 -3.54 0.80
CA LEU A 63 -28.71 -3.70 1.70
C LEU A 63 -29.26 -5.14 1.71
N PRO A 64 -29.42 -5.85 0.56
CA PRO A 64 -29.85 -7.24 0.57
C PRO A 64 -28.87 -8.18 1.32
N ALA A 65 -27.60 -7.82 1.43
CA ALA A 65 -26.61 -8.60 2.17
C ALA A 65 -26.74 -8.50 3.70
N HIS A 66 -27.48 -7.50 4.20
CA HIS A 66 -27.79 -7.37 5.63
C HIS A 66 -29.02 -8.18 6.05
N LEU A 67 -29.82 -8.67 5.09
CA LEU A 67 -31.00 -9.50 5.37
C LEU A 67 -30.62 -10.92 5.85
N PRO A 68 -31.42 -11.53 6.75
CA PRO A 68 -31.36 -12.96 7.01
C PRO A 68 -31.55 -13.78 5.73
N GLU A 69 -30.91 -14.94 5.63
CA GLU A 69 -30.84 -15.73 4.38
C GLU A 69 -32.22 -16.02 3.77
N LYS A 70 -33.23 -16.32 4.61
CA LYS A 70 -34.61 -16.58 4.16
C LYS A 70 -35.25 -15.34 3.51
N ALA A 71 -35.15 -14.18 4.16
CA ALA A 71 -35.67 -12.92 3.63
C ALA A 71 -34.92 -12.51 2.36
N ARG A 72 -33.60 -12.71 2.33
CA ARG A 72 -32.77 -12.45 1.15
C ARG A 72 -33.20 -13.32 -0.05
N LYS A 73 -33.49 -14.61 0.16
CA LYS A 73 -34.00 -15.50 -0.90
C LYS A 73 -35.36 -15.04 -1.44
N LEU A 74 -36.21 -14.51 -0.57
CA LEU A 74 -37.51 -13.96 -0.97
C LEU A 74 -37.33 -12.71 -1.84
N VAL A 75 -36.48 -11.77 -1.42
CA VAL A 75 -36.18 -10.53 -2.16
C VAL A 75 -35.61 -10.83 -3.55
N PHE A 76 -34.74 -11.83 -3.70
CA PHE A 76 -34.17 -12.20 -5.01
C PHE A 76 -35.05 -13.15 -5.86
N ASN A 77 -36.32 -13.37 -5.49
CA ASN A 77 -37.23 -14.23 -6.24
C ASN A 77 -38.33 -13.40 -6.93
N PRO A 78 -38.25 -13.17 -8.26
CA PRO A 78 -39.25 -12.40 -9.01
C PRO A 78 -40.69 -12.94 -8.87
N ASP A 79 -40.86 -14.26 -8.75
CA ASP A 79 -42.18 -14.92 -8.61
C ASP A 79 -42.89 -14.60 -7.29
N LYS A 80 -42.18 -13.96 -6.35
CA LYS A 80 -42.70 -13.58 -5.03
C LYS A 80 -43.04 -12.09 -4.92
N SER A 81 -43.13 -11.39 -6.05
CA SER A 81 -43.47 -9.97 -6.11
C SER A 81 -44.79 -9.65 -5.38
N ASP A 82 -45.87 -10.36 -5.71
CA ASP A 82 -47.19 -10.21 -5.06
C ASP A 82 -47.12 -10.49 -3.56
N TYR A 83 -46.31 -11.46 -3.17
CA TYR A 83 -46.13 -11.81 -1.76
C TYR A 83 -45.41 -10.70 -0.99
N ILE A 84 -44.35 -10.13 -1.54
CA ILE A 84 -43.60 -9.01 -0.93
C ILE A 84 -44.45 -7.75 -0.88
N GLN A 85 -45.28 -7.47 -1.90
CA GLN A 85 -46.21 -6.34 -1.87
C GLN A 85 -47.20 -6.43 -0.71
N ARG A 86 -47.67 -7.64 -0.38
CA ARG A 86 -48.59 -7.87 0.76
C ARG A 86 -47.86 -7.97 2.10
N ASN A 87 -46.61 -8.46 2.08
CA ASN A 87 -45.79 -8.71 3.27
C ASN A 87 -44.42 -8.04 3.06
N PRO A 88 -44.32 -6.72 3.26
CA PRO A 88 -43.12 -5.98 2.95
C PRO A 88 -41.95 -6.49 3.79
N VAL A 89 -40.82 -6.73 3.12
CA VAL A 89 -39.55 -7.01 3.79
C VAL A 89 -38.88 -5.67 4.04
N THR A 90 -38.69 -5.32 5.30
CA THR A 90 -38.02 -4.07 5.70
C THR A 90 -36.73 -4.36 6.46
N ILE A 91 -35.80 -3.41 6.40
CA ILE A 91 -34.61 -3.41 7.24
C ILE A 91 -34.35 -1.98 7.72
N GLU A 92 -33.87 -1.85 8.95
CA GLU A 92 -33.32 -0.61 9.48
C GLU A 92 -31.80 -0.80 9.60
N VAL A 93 -31.03 0.01 8.88
CA VAL A 93 -29.56 -0.01 8.94
C VAL A 93 -29.05 1.42 9.07
N ASP A 94 -28.32 1.70 10.14
CA ASP A 94 -27.75 3.03 10.44
C ASP A 94 -28.79 4.17 10.35
N GLY A 95 -30.01 3.92 10.85
CA GLY A 95 -31.12 4.87 10.84
C GLY A 95 -31.84 5.02 9.49
N LEU A 96 -31.42 4.28 8.45
CA LEU A 96 -32.14 4.17 7.19
C LEU A 96 -33.11 2.99 7.23
N GLU A 97 -34.40 3.28 7.24
CA GLU A 97 -35.45 2.30 6.96
C GLU A 97 -35.57 2.08 5.44
N HIS A 98 -35.39 0.84 5.00
CA HIS A 98 -35.51 0.47 3.59
C HIS A 98 -36.51 -0.67 3.43
N THR A 99 -37.47 -0.49 2.51
CA THR A 99 -38.45 -1.51 2.14
C THR A 99 -38.07 -2.13 0.79
N PHE A 100 -37.84 -3.43 0.77
CA PHE A 100 -37.42 -4.13 -0.43
C PHE A 100 -38.60 -4.43 -1.37
N LYS A 101 -38.34 -4.29 -2.67
CA LYS A 101 -39.11 -4.93 -3.74
C LYS A 101 -38.40 -6.22 -4.17
N THR A 102 -39.04 -7.04 -4.99
CA THR A 102 -38.33 -8.14 -5.65
C THR A 102 -37.25 -7.59 -6.57
N ILE A 103 -36.08 -8.20 -6.54
CA ILE A 103 -34.91 -7.87 -7.35
C ILE A 103 -34.58 -9.08 -8.21
N ASP A 104 -34.63 -8.94 -9.53
CA ASP A 104 -34.12 -9.96 -10.44
C ASP A 104 -32.59 -9.92 -10.45
N ARG A 105 -31.98 -11.03 -10.02
CA ARG A 105 -30.52 -11.16 -9.96
C ARG A 105 -29.83 -10.97 -11.31
N PHE A 106 -30.48 -11.36 -12.41
CA PHE A 106 -29.85 -11.37 -13.73
C PHE A 106 -30.05 -10.06 -14.49
N HIS A 107 -31.11 -9.32 -14.18
CA HIS A 107 -31.48 -8.10 -14.89
C HIS A 107 -31.29 -6.83 -14.06
N ASP A 108 -31.63 -6.88 -12.76
CA ASP A 108 -31.62 -5.67 -11.93
C ASP A 108 -30.27 -5.43 -11.26
N VAL A 109 -29.55 -6.48 -10.85
CA VAL A 109 -28.29 -6.35 -10.11
C VAL A 109 -27.16 -5.92 -11.06
N PRO A 110 -26.53 -4.75 -10.84
CA PRO A 110 -25.47 -4.27 -11.72
C PRO A 110 -24.25 -5.18 -11.63
N ASN A 111 -23.41 -5.16 -12.68
CA ASN A 111 -22.12 -5.83 -12.63
C ASN A 111 -21.25 -5.15 -11.56
N SER A 112 -21.13 -5.80 -10.40
CA SER A 112 -20.43 -5.25 -9.23
C SER A 112 -19.03 -4.73 -9.52
N MET A 113 -18.23 -5.42 -10.36
CA MET A 113 -16.87 -4.97 -10.65
C MET A 113 -16.85 -3.77 -11.59
N LYS A 114 -17.79 -3.70 -12.54
CA LYS A 114 -17.96 -2.52 -13.41
C LYS A 114 -18.41 -1.31 -12.59
N ALA A 115 -19.45 -1.47 -11.77
CA ALA A 115 -19.97 -0.42 -10.91
C ALA A 115 -18.91 0.09 -9.91
N PHE A 116 -18.13 -0.82 -9.31
CA PHE A 116 -16.98 -0.47 -8.47
C PHE A 116 -15.93 0.36 -9.23
N ALA A 117 -15.57 -0.05 -10.45
CA ALA A 117 -14.58 0.65 -11.26
C ALA A 117 -15.06 2.04 -11.69
N GLU A 118 -16.36 2.19 -12.00
CA GLU A 118 -16.99 3.45 -12.36
C GLU A 118 -17.08 4.40 -11.16
N ALA A 119 -17.59 3.93 -10.01
CA ALA A 119 -17.65 4.72 -8.77
C ALA A 119 -16.26 5.26 -8.37
N THR A 120 -15.26 4.37 -8.31
CA THR A 120 -13.90 4.76 -7.92
C THR A 120 -13.17 5.64 -8.95
N LYS A 121 -13.66 5.72 -10.20
CA LYS A 121 -13.16 6.66 -11.22
C LYS A 121 -13.74 8.07 -11.04
N LEU A 122 -14.95 8.17 -10.47
CA LEU A 122 -15.65 9.42 -10.25
C LEU A 122 -15.26 10.11 -8.94
N MET A 123 -14.75 9.36 -7.95
CA MET A 123 -14.25 9.92 -6.68
C MET A 123 -12.99 10.78 -6.89
N LYS A 124 -13.09 12.09 -6.66
CA LYS A 124 -12.00 13.06 -6.81
C LYS A 124 -11.73 13.88 -5.56
N THR A 125 -12.76 14.16 -4.78
CA THR A 125 -12.72 14.99 -3.57
C THR A 125 -12.67 14.14 -2.31
N LYS A 126 -12.29 14.74 -1.19
CA LYS A 126 -12.28 14.05 0.10
C LYS A 126 -13.66 13.48 0.47
N GLU A 127 -14.72 14.28 0.29
CA GLU A 127 -16.11 13.86 0.59
C GLU A 127 -16.50 12.60 -0.19
N GLU A 128 -16.14 12.52 -1.47
CA GLU A 128 -16.41 11.34 -2.31
C GLU A 128 -15.56 10.13 -1.90
N TRP A 129 -14.29 10.36 -1.53
CA TRP A 129 -13.40 9.29 -1.08
C TRP A 129 -13.78 8.75 0.30
N ASP A 130 -14.41 9.53 1.19
CA ASP A 130 -14.88 9.07 2.49
C ASP A 130 -15.86 7.86 2.35
N ASN A 131 -16.59 7.77 1.22
CA ASN A 131 -17.49 6.65 0.89
C ASN A 131 -16.78 5.34 0.49
N ILE A 132 -15.48 5.34 0.18
CA ILE A 132 -14.78 4.10 -0.25
C ILE A 132 -14.82 3.03 0.84
N SER A 133 -14.77 3.45 2.10
CA SER A 133 -14.75 2.54 3.23
C SER A 133 -16.09 1.78 3.37
N THR A 134 -17.21 2.48 3.23
CA THR A 134 -18.56 1.91 3.12
C THR A 134 -18.67 0.97 1.91
N LEU A 135 -18.15 1.38 0.75
CA LEU A 135 -18.20 0.57 -0.47
C LEU A 135 -17.49 -0.78 -0.28
N LEU A 136 -16.26 -0.73 0.24
CA LEU A 136 -15.45 -1.92 0.49
C LEU A 136 -16.07 -2.83 1.56
N ALA A 137 -16.58 -2.23 2.65
CA ALA A 137 -17.24 -2.97 3.71
C ALA A 137 -18.53 -3.66 3.22
N GLY A 138 -19.36 -2.95 2.45
CA GLY A 138 -20.55 -3.49 1.84
C GLY A 138 -20.26 -4.63 0.85
N TYR A 139 -19.22 -4.49 0.03
CA TYR A 139 -18.79 -5.55 -0.89
C TYR A 139 -18.34 -6.80 -0.14
N LYS A 140 -17.53 -6.64 0.92
CA LYS A 140 -17.12 -7.76 1.77
C LYS A 140 -18.33 -8.44 2.40
N LYS A 141 -19.28 -7.67 2.94
CA LYS A 141 -20.53 -8.17 3.54
C LYS A 141 -21.39 -8.94 2.53
N ALA A 142 -21.46 -8.46 1.29
CA ALA A 142 -22.14 -9.13 0.17
C ALA A 142 -21.40 -10.38 -0.36
N GLY A 143 -20.24 -10.72 0.20
CA GLY A 143 -19.43 -11.86 -0.25
C GLY A 143 -18.68 -11.60 -1.56
N ILE A 144 -18.62 -10.35 -2.01
CA ILE A 144 -17.92 -9.95 -3.23
C ILE A 144 -16.43 -9.81 -2.91
N LYS A 145 -15.62 -10.68 -3.53
CA LYS A 145 -14.17 -10.69 -3.31
C LYS A 145 -13.48 -9.76 -4.30
N LEU A 146 -12.81 -8.73 -3.76
CA LEU A 146 -11.92 -7.91 -4.56
C LEU A 146 -10.69 -8.70 -4.99
N LYS A 147 -10.30 -8.49 -6.24
CA LYS A 147 -9.07 -9.05 -6.79
C LYS A 147 -7.93 -8.09 -6.51
N ARG A 148 -6.70 -8.62 -6.52
CA ARG A 148 -5.46 -7.91 -6.19
C ARG A 148 -5.30 -6.56 -6.91
N TRP A 149 -5.60 -6.50 -8.20
CA TRP A 149 -5.50 -5.27 -8.99
C TRP A 149 -6.56 -4.21 -8.64
N HIS A 150 -7.68 -4.58 -8.01
CA HIS A 150 -8.65 -3.61 -7.53
C HIS A 150 -8.07 -2.82 -6.34
N ALA A 151 -7.35 -3.48 -5.43
CA ALA A 151 -6.65 -2.81 -4.33
C ALA A 151 -5.57 -1.84 -4.86
N ASP A 152 -4.81 -2.26 -5.87
CA ASP A 152 -3.80 -1.39 -6.52
C ASP A 152 -4.47 -0.19 -7.21
N ALA A 153 -5.59 -0.42 -7.89
CA ALA A 153 -6.33 0.65 -8.56
C ALA A 153 -6.92 1.67 -7.58
N VAL A 154 -7.51 1.21 -6.47
CA VAL A 154 -7.99 2.09 -5.39
C VAL A 154 -6.83 2.89 -4.81
N THR A 155 -5.73 2.22 -4.44
CA THR A 155 -4.55 2.86 -3.85
C THR A 155 -3.98 3.95 -4.77
N ARG A 156 -3.82 3.62 -6.05
CA ARG A 156 -3.30 4.56 -7.05
C ARG A 156 -4.24 5.75 -7.27
N ARG A 157 -5.55 5.53 -7.35
CA ARG A 157 -6.53 6.62 -7.57
C ARG A 157 -6.66 7.51 -6.34
N ALA A 158 -6.75 6.92 -5.15
CA ALA A 158 -6.75 7.67 -3.89
C ALA A 158 -5.49 8.54 -3.80
N GLY A 159 -4.33 7.98 -4.13
CA GLY A 159 -3.09 8.73 -4.13
C GLY A 159 -2.96 9.80 -5.21
N HIS A 160 -3.55 9.59 -6.39
CA HIS A 160 -3.63 10.60 -7.43
C HIS A 160 -4.48 11.81 -7.00
N HIS A 161 -5.54 11.58 -6.22
CA HIS A 161 -6.43 12.61 -5.69
C HIS A 161 -6.03 13.15 -4.30
N GLY A 162 -4.82 12.84 -3.83
CA GLY A 162 -4.32 13.34 -2.54
C GLY A 162 -5.04 12.76 -1.32
N GLN A 163 -5.70 11.61 -1.46
CA GLN A 163 -6.45 10.91 -0.41
C GLN A 163 -5.80 9.58 0.06
N PRO A 164 -4.46 9.44 0.22
CA PRO A 164 -3.87 8.15 0.60
C PRO A 164 -4.30 7.68 2.00
N TYR A 165 -4.69 8.58 2.90
CA TYR A 165 -5.11 8.21 4.26
C TYR A 165 -6.33 7.28 4.30
N VAL A 166 -7.26 7.43 3.35
CA VAL A 166 -8.45 6.57 3.30
C VAL A 166 -8.10 5.09 3.07
N VAL A 167 -7.00 4.84 2.34
CA VAL A 167 -6.45 3.49 2.13
C VAL A 167 -5.91 2.93 3.44
N ILE A 168 -5.25 3.77 4.26
CA ILE A 168 -4.76 3.41 5.59
C ILE A 168 -5.95 3.04 6.49
N GLU A 169 -7.00 3.87 6.55
CA GLU A 169 -8.20 3.59 7.36
C GLU A 169 -8.88 2.28 6.94
N CYS A 170 -8.99 2.04 5.64
CA CYS A 170 -9.55 0.80 5.11
C CYS A 170 -8.70 -0.41 5.49
N ALA A 171 -7.37 -0.29 5.39
CA ALA A 171 -6.43 -1.35 5.72
C ALA A 171 -6.42 -1.66 7.23
N GLN A 172 -6.48 -0.66 8.11
CA GLN A 172 -6.61 -0.85 9.56
C GLN A 172 -7.83 -1.68 9.95
N GLN A 173 -8.87 -1.65 9.12
CA GLN A 173 -10.11 -2.40 9.31
C GLN A 173 -10.28 -3.46 8.21
N VAL A 174 -9.21 -4.16 7.82
CA VAL A 174 -9.24 -5.21 6.78
C VAL A 174 -10.29 -6.29 7.04
N GLU A 175 -10.63 -6.56 8.31
CA GLU A 175 -11.70 -7.49 8.65
C GLU A 175 -13.09 -7.03 8.23
N LYS A 176 -13.30 -5.71 8.06
CA LYS A 176 -14.53 -5.15 7.51
C LYS A 176 -14.41 -4.86 6.02
N THR A 177 -13.34 -4.21 5.57
CA THR A 177 -13.21 -3.72 4.19
C THR A 177 -12.66 -4.77 3.21
N GLY A 178 -11.89 -5.74 3.71
CA GLY A 178 -11.17 -6.70 2.89
C GLY A 178 -9.95 -6.11 2.17
N LEU A 179 -9.59 -4.85 2.43
CA LEU A 179 -8.42 -4.20 1.84
C LEU A 179 -7.14 -4.60 2.59
N SER A 180 -6.41 -5.59 2.07
CA SER A 180 -5.14 -6.04 2.66
C SER A 180 -3.92 -5.41 2.00
N LEU A 181 -2.86 -5.21 2.76
CA LEU A 181 -1.55 -4.69 2.30
C LEU A 181 -0.49 -5.80 2.19
N GLN A 182 -0.90 -6.96 1.65
CA GLN A 182 -0.07 -8.17 1.55
C GLN A 182 0.97 -8.14 0.44
N ARG A 183 0.98 -7.10 -0.41
CA ARG A 183 1.76 -7.05 -1.64
C ARG A 183 2.63 -5.81 -1.69
N ASP A 184 3.87 -6.01 -2.11
CA ASP A 184 4.86 -4.94 -2.22
C ASP A 184 4.37 -3.81 -3.12
N CYS A 185 3.81 -4.13 -4.29
CA CYS A 185 3.25 -3.12 -5.20
C CYS A 185 2.18 -2.24 -4.53
N THR A 186 1.25 -2.81 -3.76
CA THR A 186 0.21 -2.04 -3.07
C THR A 186 0.81 -1.14 -1.99
N VAL A 187 1.78 -1.66 -1.23
CA VAL A 187 2.48 -0.90 -0.18
C VAL A 187 3.30 0.24 -0.78
N ILE A 188 4.05 -0.02 -1.85
CA ILE A 188 4.86 0.98 -2.55
C ILE A 188 3.99 2.09 -3.14
N LEU A 189 2.87 1.73 -3.79
CA LEU A 189 1.93 2.74 -4.32
C LEU A 189 1.38 3.65 -3.20
N LEU A 190 1.11 3.08 -2.02
CA LEU A 190 0.64 3.82 -0.86
C LEU A 190 1.75 4.73 -0.30
N LEU A 191 2.95 4.20 -0.05
CA LEU A 191 4.08 4.96 0.47
C LEU A 191 4.51 6.08 -0.49
N ALA A 192 4.61 5.82 -1.79
CA ALA A 192 4.92 6.84 -2.79
C ALA A 192 3.87 7.95 -2.79
N SER A 193 2.59 7.60 -2.60
CA SER A 193 1.54 8.61 -2.50
C SER A 193 1.63 9.44 -1.21
N ILE A 194 2.05 8.84 -0.09
CA ILE A 194 2.26 9.55 1.17
C ILE A 194 3.48 10.47 1.04
N ASN A 195 4.58 9.96 0.48
CA ASN A 195 5.85 10.66 0.33
C ASN A 195 5.78 11.88 -0.60
N ARG A 196 4.78 11.97 -1.48
CA ARG A 196 4.49 13.22 -2.22
C ARG A 196 4.31 14.44 -1.32
N LYS A 197 3.86 14.26 -0.07
CA LYS A 197 3.73 15.34 0.93
C LYS A 197 5.06 15.93 1.40
N ILE A 198 6.15 15.19 1.23
CA ILE A 198 7.52 15.64 1.54
C ILE A 198 8.06 16.47 0.36
N ILE A 199 7.68 16.08 -0.85
CA ILE A 199 8.24 16.54 -2.11
C ILE A 199 7.43 17.76 -2.66
N SER A 200 6.81 18.55 -1.77
CA SER A 200 5.94 19.67 -2.15
C SER A 200 6.64 20.67 -3.07
N PRO A 201 5.93 21.28 -4.05
CA PRO A 201 6.50 22.33 -4.89
C PRO A 201 7.13 23.46 -4.07
N LYS A 202 8.17 24.10 -4.61
CA LYS A 202 8.80 25.27 -3.98
C LYS A 202 7.75 26.34 -3.65
N GLY A 203 7.58 26.65 -2.37
CA GLY A 203 6.64 27.67 -1.89
C GLY A 203 5.40 27.12 -1.17
N GLU A 204 5.18 25.80 -1.21
CA GLU A 204 4.19 25.13 -0.35
C GLU A 204 4.87 24.54 0.89
N GLU A 205 4.18 24.55 2.03
CA GLU A 205 4.67 23.92 3.26
C GLU A 205 4.76 22.40 3.05
N SER A 206 5.93 21.82 3.28
CA SER A 206 6.09 20.37 3.26
C SER A 206 5.36 19.77 4.45
N GLU A 207 4.48 18.80 4.22
CA GLU A 207 3.78 18.10 5.30
C GLU A 207 4.58 16.86 5.77
N THR A 208 5.89 17.02 5.95
CA THR A 208 6.83 15.91 6.21
C THR A 208 6.47 15.15 7.48
N GLN A 209 6.10 15.86 8.55
CA GLN A 209 5.69 15.22 9.81
C GLN A 209 4.43 14.37 9.63
N GLN A 210 3.48 14.83 8.81
CA GLN A 210 2.26 14.10 8.49
C GLN A 210 2.58 12.85 7.66
N ALA A 211 3.49 12.97 6.69
CA ALA A 211 3.98 11.86 5.88
C ALA A 211 4.66 10.79 6.74
N LEU A 212 5.57 11.17 7.62
CA LEU A 212 6.23 10.27 8.56
C LEU A 212 5.21 9.56 9.46
N LYS A 213 4.25 10.30 10.02
CA LYS A 213 3.18 9.72 10.85
C LYS A 213 2.39 8.65 10.09
N TRP A 214 2.01 8.93 8.84
CA TRP A 214 1.27 7.97 8.01
C TRP A 214 2.11 6.78 7.59
N ASN A 215 3.38 6.97 7.25
CA ASN A 215 4.30 5.87 6.95
C ASN A 215 4.53 4.96 8.15
N LYS A 216 4.63 5.51 9.37
CA LYS A 216 4.66 4.72 10.61
C LYS A 216 3.39 3.90 10.80
N MET A 217 2.22 4.45 10.46
CA MET A 217 0.96 3.67 10.48
C MET A 217 0.99 2.53 9.45
N VAL A 218 1.45 2.80 8.22
CA VAL A 218 1.58 1.75 7.20
C VAL A 218 2.54 0.66 7.66
N TRP A 219 3.69 1.04 8.22
CA TRP A 219 4.68 0.13 8.77
C TRP A 219 4.10 -0.79 9.86
N ASP A 220 3.33 -0.23 10.80
CA ASP A 220 2.61 -1.00 11.81
C ASP A 220 1.62 -1.99 11.18
N ILE A 221 0.82 -1.53 10.21
CA ILE A 221 -0.23 -2.32 9.56
C ILE A 221 0.36 -3.54 8.81
N ILE A 222 1.43 -3.37 8.04
CA ILE A 222 2.01 -4.45 7.21
C ILE A 222 2.70 -5.55 8.03
N GLN A 223 2.90 -5.35 9.33
CA GLN A 223 3.41 -6.36 10.26
C GLN A 223 2.30 -7.19 10.91
N ARG A 224 1.04 -6.75 10.83
CA ARG A 224 -0.07 -7.45 11.50
C ARG A 224 -0.42 -8.75 10.75
N PRO A 225 -0.81 -9.82 11.46
CA PRO A 225 -1.08 -11.14 10.86
C PRO A 225 -2.06 -11.11 9.68
N GLU A 226 -3.07 -10.25 9.74
CA GLU A 226 -4.09 -10.09 8.70
C GLU A 226 -3.55 -9.48 7.39
N HIS A 227 -2.40 -8.81 7.45
CA HIS A 227 -1.66 -8.27 6.29
C HIS A 227 -0.51 -9.18 5.83
N LEU A 228 -0.33 -10.36 6.45
CA LEU A 228 0.68 -11.33 6.02
C LEU A 228 0.11 -12.30 4.97
N ALA A 229 0.84 -12.48 3.87
CA ALA A 229 0.46 -13.43 2.85
C ALA A 229 0.79 -14.87 3.33
N LYS A 230 -0.24 -15.70 3.53
CA LYS A 230 -0.12 -17.05 4.12
C LYS A 230 0.85 -17.99 3.40
N ASN A 231 0.98 -17.86 2.07
CA ASN A 231 1.82 -18.73 1.25
C ASN A 231 3.13 -18.06 0.83
N THR A 232 3.50 -16.95 1.48
CA THR A 232 4.72 -16.21 1.18
C THR A 232 5.75 -16.45 2.29
N PRO A 233 7.00 -16.83 1.97
CA PRO A 233 8.06 -16.97 2.97
C PRO A 233 8.20 -15.69 3.81
N PRO A 234 8.55 -15.78 5.11
CA PRO A 234 8.69 -14.61 5.98
C PRO A 234 9.59 -13.50 5.37
N ARG A 235 10.72 -13.88 4.76
CA ARG A 235 11.66 -12.96 4.10
C ARG A 235 11.09 -12.23 2.87
N ARG A 236 9.97 -12.69 2.32
CA ARG A 236 9.28 -12.10 1.17
C ARG A 236 7.99 -11.36 1.57
N GLN A 237 7.76 -11.16 2.87
CA GLN A 237 6.65 -10.33 3.34
C GLN A 237 7.01 -8.85 3.13
N PRO A 238 6.02 -7.96 2.91
CA PRO A 238 6.30 -6.55 2.62
C PRO A 238 7.14 -5.83 3.68
N HIS A 239 6.96 -6.18 4.96
CA HIS A 239 7.75 -5.59 6.05
C HIS A 239 9.21 -6.05 6.06
N MET A 240 9.55 -7.13 5.36
CA MET A 240 10.94 -7.60 5.20
C MET A 240 11.60 -7.07 3.93
N ASN A 241 10.90 -6.29 3.10
CA ASN A 241 11.47 -5.76 1.86
C ASN A 241 12.28 -4.47 2.16
N PRO A 242 13.60 -4.44 1.91
CA PRO A 242 14.43 -3.27 2.21
C PRO A 242 14.11 -2.05 1.32
N VAL A 243 13.48 -2.24 0.15
CA VAL A 243 13.02 -1.14 -0.71
C VAL A 243 11.85 -0.40 -0.06
N ILE A 244 10.92 -1.14 0.55
CA ILE A 244 9.81 -0.58 1.34
C ILE A 244 10.36 0.13 2.58
N ARG A 245 11.36 -0.47 3.24
CA ARG A 245 12.03 0.15 4.39
C ARG A 245 12.75 1.44 4.00
N GLY A 246 13.38 1.50 2.83
CA GLY A 246 14.03 2.72 2.34
C GLY A 246 13.07 3.86 2.03
N MET A 247 11.84 3.58 1.55
CA MET A 247 10.80 4.61 1.40
C MET A 247 10.33 5.19 2.75
N ILE A 248 10.34 4.38 3.82
CA ILE A 248 10.06 4.85 5.18
C ILE A 248 11.26 5.65 5.71
N LEU A 249 12.48 5.17 5.48
CA LEU A 249 13.73 5.86 5.80
C LEU A 249 13.75 7.26 5.16
N PHE A 250 13.29 7.41 3.91
CA PHE A 250 13.17 8.70 3.24
C PHE A 250 12.34 9.69 4.07
N SER A 251 11.11 9.32 4.43
CA SER A 251 10.23 10.18 5.23
C SER A 251 10.79 10.54 6.60
N GLN A 252 11.52 9.61 7.22
CA GLN A 252 12.13 9.80 8.50
C GLN A 252 13.34 10.74 8.43
N ALA A 253 14.24 10.52 7.48
CA ALA A 253 15.42 11.35 7.29
C ALA A 253 15.02 12.78 6.92
N SER A 254 14.00 12.95 6.07
CA SER A 254 13.41 14.26 5.78
C SER A 254 12.83 14.92 7.04
N ALA A 255 12.11 14.18 7.88
CA ALA A 255 11.55 14.72 9.11
C ALA A 255 12.64 15.14 10.11
N VAL A 256 13.74 14.40 10.20
CA VAL A 256 14.91 14.77 11.01
C VAL A 256 15.50 16.09 10.53
N LYS A 257 15.73 16.26 9.22
CA LYS A 257 16.26 17.51 8.65
C LYS A 257 15.36 18.71 8.94
N GLU A 258 14.05 18.54 8.76
CA GLU A 258 13.08 19.60 9.04
C GLU A 258 13.06 19.98 10.53
N GLN A 259 13.06 18.99 11.43
CA GLN A 259 13.10 19.24 12.88
C GLN A 259 14.42 19.84 13.34
N GLN A 260 15.56 19.41 12.78
CA GLN A 260 16.87 20.02 13.04
C GLN A 260 16.89 21.50 12.63
N ALA A 261 16.34 21.82 11.45
CA ALA A 261 16.24 23.20 10.98
C ALA A 261 15.33 24.06 11.88
N ALA A 262 14.30 23.45 12.49
CA ALA A 262 13.41 24.10 13.45
C ALA A 262 13.95 24.12 14.90
N GLY A 263 15.12 23.52 15.17
CA GLY A 263 15.65 23.39 16.54
C GLY A 263 14.85 22.47 17.46
N ALA A 264 14.05 21.57 16.91
CA ALA A 264 13.25 20.59 17.65
C ALA A 264 14.08 19.34 18.02
N PRO A 265 13.72 18.61 19.09
CA PRO A 265 14.45 17.41 19.50
C PRO A 265 14.31 16.28 18.48
N VAL A 266 15.44 15.70 18.07
CA VAL A 266 15.50 14.65 17.03
C VAL A 266 16.10 13.32 17.49
N ASP A 267 16.49 13.19 18.76
CA ASP A 267 17.24 12.02 19.25
C ASP A 267 16.53 10.68 19.01
N ASP A 268 15.23 10.63 19.31
CA ASP A 268 14.42 9.44 19.06
C ASP A 268 14.30 9.11 17.57
N LEU A 269 14.19 10.14 16.72
CA LEU A 269 14.13 9.95 15.27
C LEU A 269 15.48 9.49 14.71
N ILE A 270 16.59 9.99 15.23
CA ILE A 270 17.93 9.56 14.85
C ILE A 270 18.16 8.11 15.28
N ARG A 271 17.73 7.72 16.49
CA ARG A 271 17.82 6.31 16.92
C ARG A 271 17.05 5.39 15.98
N GLU A 272 15.79 5.70 15.72
CA GLU A 272 14.99 4.91 14.77
C GLU A 272 15.59 4.92 13.34
N LEU A 273 16.29 5.99 12.95
CA LEU A 273 16.92 6.11 11.63
C LEU A 273 18.06 5.11 11.52
N ARG A 274 18.88 5.00 12.58
CA ARG A 274 19.97 4.03 12.70
C ARG A 274 19.47 2.60 12.61
N ASP A 275 18.38 2.27 13.30
CA ASP A 275 17.76 0.94 13.24
C ASP A 275 17.32 0.59 11.80
N ASN A 276 16.80 1.57 11.06
CA ASN A 276 16.40 1.38 9.66
C ASN A 276 17.60 1.21 8.74
N VAL A 277 18.67 1.98 8.95
CA VAL A 277 19.93 1.85 8.20
C VAL A 277 20.55 0.48 8.43
N GLU A 278 20.65 0.02 9.68
CA GLU A 278 21.19 -1.31 10.02
C GLU A 278 20.40 -2.43 9.33
N PHE A 279 19.06 -2.35 9.34
CA PHE A 279 18.21 -3.30 8.65
C PHE A 279 18.48 -3.31 7.13
N ILE A 280 18.51 -2.14 6.51
CA ILE A 280 18.69 -2.00 5.06
C ILE A 280 20.07 -2.53 4.66
N THR A 281 21.13 -2.12 5.36
CA THR A 281 22.50 -2.60 5.12
C THR A 281 22.56 -4.13 5.22
N SER A 282 22.00 -4.71 6.29
CA SER A 282 22.00 -6.17 6.48
C SER A 282 21.24 -6.91 5.38
N ALA A 283 20.05 -6.41 5.01
CA ALA A 283 19.21 -7.03 3.97
C ALA A 283 19.86 -7.01 2.58
N TRP A 284 20.63 -5.97 2.27
CA TRP A 284 21.35 -5.84 0.99
C TRP A 284 22.74 -6.47 1.01
N ALA A 285 23.32 -6.76 2.18
CA ALA A 285 24.56 -7.53 2.31
C ALA A 285 24.36 -9.02 2.01
N GLU A 286 23.18 -9.57 2.28
CA GLU A 286 22.80 -10.94 1.95
C GLU A 286 22.53 -11.16 0.44
N ARG A 287 22.77 -10.16 -0.42
CA ARG A 287 22.48 -10.29 -1.86
C ARG A 287 23.47 -11.21 -2.55
N GLU A 288 22.95 -12.07 -3.43
CA GLU A 288 23.76 -13.02 -4.21
C GLU A 288 24.35 -12.41 -5.49
N SER A 289 23.82 -11.25 -5.94
CA SER A 289 24.18 -10.61 -7.20
C SER A 289 24.10 -9.09 -7.11
N ASP A 290 24.99 -8.42 -7.83
CA ASP A 290 24.92 -6.98 -8.08
C ASP A 290 23.89 -6.64 -9.18
N ASP A 291 23.39 -7.61 -9.93
CA ASP A 291 22.28 -7.38 -10.86
C ASP A 291 20.94 -7.24 -10.10
N LEU A 292 20.52 -6.00 -9.88
CA LEU A 292 19.27 -5.68 -9.22
C LEU A 292 18.01 -6.11 -9.98
N THR A 293 18.08 -6.48 -11.26
CA THR A 293 16.95 -7.10 -11.97
C THR A 293 16.63 -8.51 -11.44
N SER A 294 17.64 -9.20 -10.90
CA SER A 294 17.52 -10.51 -10.27
C SER A 294 17.17 -10.45 -8.78
N SER A 295 17.21 -9.24 -8.18
CA SER A 295 16.95 -9.05 -6.75
C SER A 295 15.54 -9.53 -6.37
N PRO A 296 15.39 -10.37 -5.33
CA PRO A 296 14.08 -10.82 -4.87
C PRO A 296 13.18 -9.69 -4.36
N TYR A 297 13.74 -8.51 -4.10
CA TYR A 297 13.04 -7.33 -3.59
C TYR A 297 12.54 -6.40 -4.71
N LEU A 298 13.29 -6.30 -5.81
CA LEU A 298 12.99 -5.42 -6.94
C LEU A 298 12.33 -6.15 -8.11
N ASN A 299 12.68 -7.42 -8.33
CA ASN A 299 12.11 -8.24 -9.38
C ASN A 299 10.57 -8.28 -9.36
N PRO A 300 9.90 -8.49 -8.20
CA PRO A 300 8.43 -8.56 -8.17
C PRO A 300 7.74 -7.27 -8.60
N ILE A 301 8.42 -6.12 -8.44
CA ILE A 301 7.86 -4.80 -8.69
C ILE A 301 8.32 -4.19 -10.03
N ASN A 302 9.34 -4.78 -10.67
CA ASN A 302 9.91 -4.31 -11.93
C ASN A 302 9.09 -4.80 -13.13
N SER A 303 8.52 -3.88 -13.92
CA SER A 303 7.67 -4.22 -15.07
C SER A 303 8.43 -4.73 -16.30
N ARG A 304 9.77 -4.67 -16.31
CA ARG A 304 10.61 -5.00 -17.46
C ARG A 304 11.30 -6.35 -17.36
N VAL A 305 11.28 -6.98 -16.19
CA VAL A 305 11.79 -8.33 -16.08
C VAL A 305 10.84 -9.26 -16.83
N LYS A 306 11.32 -9.83 -17.93
CA LYS A 306 10.59 -10.89 -18.62
C LYS A 306 10.53 -12.11 -17.70
N PRO A 307 9.42 -12.86 -17.68
CA PRO A 307 9.34 -14.10 -16.94
C PRO A 307 10.34 -15.10 -17.55
N ASN A 308 11.55 -15.15 -17.00
CA ASN A 308 12.46 -16.29 -17.16
C ASN A 308 12.27 -17.22 -15.96
N SER A 309 12.47 -18.50 -16.25
CA SER A 309 12.31 -19.71 -15.43
C SER A 309 12.51 -19.60 -13.90
N ASP A 310 11.81 -20.49 -13.19
CA ASP A 310 11.90 -20.85 -11.76
C ASP A 310 11.48 -19.81 -10.70
N ASN A 311 11.54 -18.51 -10.98
CA ASN A 311 11.13 -17.45 -10.05
C ASN A 311 9.86 -16.70 -10.47
N TYR A 312 8.92 -17.42 -11.12
CA TYR A 312 7.67 -16.83 -11.62
C TYR A 312 6.88 -16.09 -10.52
N VAL A 313 6.83 -14.76 -10.66
CA VAL A 313 5.90 -13.90 -9.95
C VAL A 313 4.68 -13.70 -10.86
N PRO A 314 3.47 -14.14 -10.49
CA PRO A 314 2.30 -14.03 -11.36
C PRO A 314 2.10 -12.61 -11.86
N GLU A 315 1.88 -12.50 -13.18
CA GLU A 315 1.75 -11.40 -14.16
C GLU A 315 1.28 -9.98 -13.74
N ARG A 316 1.09 -9.66 -12.46
CA ARG A 316 0.43 -8.42 -12.00
C ARG A 316 1.00 -7.89 -10.69
N GLN A 317 2.27 -8.15 -10.38
CA GLN A 317 2.92 -7.60 -9.17
C GLN A 317 3.77 -6.35 -9.43
N HIS A 318 4.02 -5.98 -10.68
CA HIS A 318 4.83 -4.83 -11.00
C HIS A 318 4.10 -3.50 -10.75
N VAL A 319 4.88 -2.47 -10.43
CA VAL A 319 4.44 -1.07 -10.48
C VAL A 319 4.67 -0.50 -11.88
N SER A 320 4.05 0.62 -12.22
CA SER A 320 4.34 1.29 -13.50
C SER A 320 5.81 1.76 -13.54
N PRO A 321 6.44 1.88 -14.72
CA PRO A 321 7.82 2.37 -14.84
C PRO A 321 8.08 3.68 -14.08
N PHE A 322 7.14 4.62 -14.14
CA PHE A 322 7.20 5.87 -13.37
C PHE A 322 7.30 5.62 -11.85
N ASN A 323 6.43 4.77 -11.30
CA ASN A 323 6.45 4.48 -9.85
C ASN A 323 7.67 3.62 -9.47
N TYR A 324 8.19 2.79 -10.38
CA TYR A 324 9.42 2.05 -10.17
C TYR A 324 10.61 2.99 -9.99
N ILE A 325 10.77 3.95 -10.91
CA ILE A 325 11.82 4.98 -10.83
C ILE A 325 11.64 5.82 -9.57
N LEU A 326 10.43 6.33 -9.31
CA LEU A 326 10.15 7.11 -8.10
C LEU A 326 10.54 6.35 -6.82
N THR A 327 10.22 5.06 -6.74
CA THR A 327 10.57 4.21 -5.59
C THR A 327 12.07 4.14 -5.37
N LEU A 328 12.84 3.89 -6.44
CA LEU A 328 14.29 3.84 -6.37
C LEU A 328 14.90 5.20 -6.05
N THR A 329 14.36 6.28 -6.61
CA THR A 329 14.78 7.65 -6.32
C THR A 329 14.56 8.01 -4.84
N GLU A 330 13.40 7.66 -4.25
CA GLU A 330 13.16 7.87 -2.82
C GLU A 330 14.16 7.07 -1.96
N ASN A 331 14.52 5.85 -2.37
CA ASN A 331 15.55 5.06 -1.68
C ASN A 331 16.94 5.70 -1.79
N ILE A 332 17.34 6.15 -2.98
CA ILE A 332 18.60 6.87 -3.21
C ILE A 332 18.66 8.10 -2.29
N ARG A 333 17.62 8.93 -2.31
CA ARG A 333 17.57 10.14 -1.47
C ARG A 333 17.55 9.82 0.02
N ALA A 334 16.92 8.71 0.43
CA ALA A 334 16.96 8.25 1.81
C ALA A 334 18.39 7.93 2.26
N ILE A 335 19.18 7.28 1.40
CA ILE A 335 20.58 6.95 1.68
C ILE A 335 21.41 8.23 1.80
N GLU A 336 21.30 9.14 0.84
CA GLU A 336 21.99 10.44 0.87
C GLU A 336 21.69 11.19 2.17
N LEU A 337 20.41 11.33 2.53
CA LEU A 337 20.00 12.01 3.75
C LEU A 337 20.50 11.29 5.01
N ALA A 338 20.50 9.95 5.04
CA ALA A 338 21.02 9.20 6.17
C ALA A 338 22.52 9.46 6.35
N GLN A 339 23.31 9.45 5.27
CA GLN A 339 24.73 9.80 5.31
C GLN A 339 24.97 11.23 5.78
N GLU A 340 24.15 12.18 5.35
CA GLU A 340 24.22 13.57 5.83
C GLU A 340 23.89 13.72 7.33
N ILE A 341 23.06 12.84 7.91
CA ILE A 341 22.56 12.96 9.30
C ILE A 341 23.45 12.17 10.28
N ILE A 342 23.78 10.92 9.96
CA ILE A 342 24.49 9.99 10.86
C ILE A 342 25.88 9.59 10.38
N GLY A 343 26.35 10.14 9.25
CA GLY A 343 27.75 10.02 8.81
C GLY A 343 28.24 8.58 8.69
N GLU A 344 29.28 8.25 9.46
CA GLU A 344 29.95 6.95 9.47
C GLU A 344 29.00 5.77 9.64
N ASP A 345 27.90 5.94 10.38
CA ASP A 345 26.96 4.85 10.66
C ASP A 345 26.08 4.49 9.45
N ALA A 346 26.10 5.31 8.39
CA ALA A 346 25.43 5.06 7.11
C ALA A 346 26.39 4.81 5.95
N LYS A 347 27.71 4.71 6.18
CA LYS A 347 28.69 4.55 5.09
C LYS A 347 28.50 3.28 4.27
N ASP A 348 28.05 2.20 4.91
CA ASP A 348 27.84 0.90 4.27
C ASP A 348 26.65 0.90 3.30
N LEU A 349 25.87 1.98 3.26
CA LEU A 349 24.83 2.20 2.26
C LEU A 349 25.38 2.71 0.92
N GLN A 350 26.62 3.22 0.86
CA GLN A 350 27.17 3.79 -0.37
C GLN A 350 27.19 2.80 -1.55
N PRO A 351 27.63 1.54 -1.39
CA PRO A 351 27.58 0.59 -2.49
C PRO A 351 26.16 0.30 -3.00
N ILE A 352 25.15 0.38 -2.12
CA ILE A 352 23.74 0.18 -2.48
C ILE A 352 23.22 1.38 -3.24
N HIS A 353 23.57 2.59 -2.80
CA HIS A 353 23.27 3.83 -3.51
C HIS A 353 23.79 3.80 -4.95
N ASP A 354 25.07 3.49 -5.13
CA ASP A 354 25.71 3.48 -6.46
C ASP A 354 25.09 2.40 -7.37
N LEU A 355 24.73 1.26 -6.77
CA LEU A 355 24.05 0.18 -7.48
C LEU A 355 22.64 0.58 -7.94
N MET A 356 21.87 1.29 -7.09
CA MET A 356 20.55 1.78 -7.43
C MET A 356 20.60 2.86 -8.52
N GLU A 357 21.58 3.77 -8.45
CA GLU A 357 21.79 4.79 -9.49
C GLU A 357 22.06 4.15 -10.84
N LYS A 358 23.02 3.22 -10.88
CA LYS A 358 23.34 2.46 -12.08
C LYS A 358 22.13 1.69 -12.59
N HIS A 359 21.36 1.07 -11.71
CA HIS A 359 20.16 0.32 -12.08
C HIS A 359 19.07 1.22 -12.68
N ILE A 360 18.85 2.44 -12.16
CA ILE A 360 17.93 3.40 -12.78
C ILE A 360 18.43 3.76 -14.18
N GLU A 361 19.71 4.06 -14.31
CA GLU A 361 20.32 4.41 -15.59
C GLU A 361 20.16 3.28 -16.63
N ASP A 362 20.52 2.04 -16.26
CA ASP A 362 20.34 0.85 -17.09
C ASP A 362 18.86 0.64 -17.45
N PHE A 363 17.96 0.79 -16.47
CA PHE A 363 16.52 0.72 -16.70
C PHE A 363 16.10 1.75 -17.74
N VAL A 364 16.51 3.02 -17.62
CA VAL A 364 16.18 4.08 -18.59
C VAL A 364 16.75 3.78 -19.98
N MET A 365 17.99 3.31 -20.08
CA MET A 365 18.63 2.98 -21.37
C MET A 365 17.97 1.80 -22.09
N MET A 366 17.39 0.84 -21.35
CA MET A 366 16.62 -0.26 -21.94
C MET A 366 15.26 0.18 -22.53
N SER A 367 14.93 1.48 -22.48
CA SER A 367 13.63 2.03 -22.85
C SER A 367 13.62 2.71 -24.23
N PRO A 368 12.99 2.10 -25.25
CA PRO A 368 12.52 2.84 -26.42
C PRO A 368 11.15 3.53 -26.18
N ASP A 369 10.63 3.55 -24.94
CA ASP A 369 9.29 4.06 -24.64
C ASP A 369 9.15 5.57 -24.91
N LYS A 370 8.20 5.94 -25.79
CA LYS A 370 7.75 7.33 -26.01
C LYS A 370 7.08 7.97 -24.79
N ASN A 371 6.85 7.19 -23.72
CA ASN A 371 6.11 7.57 -22.51
C ASN A 371 6.99 7.67 -21.25
N SER A 372 8.30 7.87 -21.40
CA SER A 372 9.22 8.15 -20.28
C SER A 372 9.07 9.58 -19.71
N PHE A 373 7.97 10.26 -20.05
CA PHE A 373 7.71 11.63 -19.65
C PHE A 373 7.65 11.76 -18.12
N GLY A 374 8.36 12.74 -17.60
CA GLY A 374 8.37 13.09 -16.18
C GLY A 374 9.22 12.19 -15.29
N TRP A 375 10.00 11.25 -15.84
CA TRP A 375 10.91 10.43 -15.03
C TRP A 375 12.05 11.26 -14.46
N ASP A 376 12.68 12.10 -15.28
CA ASP A 376 13.69 13.06 -14.85
C ASP A 376 13.11 14.07 -13.85
N MET A 377 11.89 14.55 -14.11
CA MET A 377 11.21 15.45 -13.19
C MET A 377 10.95 14.81 -11.83
N ALA A 378 10.55 13.53 -11.78
CA ALA A 378 10.36 12.80 -10.53
C ALA A 378 11.69 12.67 -9.78
N TYR A 379 12.76 12.32 -10.51
CA TYR A 379 14.10 12.21 -9.95
C TYR A 379 14.58 13.54 -9.35
N GLU A 380 14.51 14.62 -10.14
CA GLU A 380 14.95 15.96 -9.74
C GLU A 380 14.11 16.50 -8.57
N ARG A 381 12.81 16.22 -8.55
CA ARG A 381 11.95 16.70 -7.46
C ARG A 381 12.29 16.05 -6.12
N VAL A 382 12.67 14.77 -6.11
CA VAL A 382 13.03 14.04 -4.89
C VAL A 382 14.47 14.36 -4.45
N THR A 383 15.41 14.34 -5.40
CA THR A 383 16.85 14.46 -5.08
C THR A 383 17.36 15.90 -5.07
N GLY A 384 16.66 16.83 -5.73
CA GLY A 384 17.11 18.20 -5.94
C GLY A 384 18.18 18.36 -7.03
N ARG A 385 18.54 17.28 -7.75
CA ARG A 385 19.58 17.29 -8.80
C ARG A 385 19.08 16.63 -10.09
N GLN A 386 19.61 17.08 -11.23
CA GLN A 386 19.29 16.47 -12.51
C GLN A 386 19.95 15.09 -12.62
N PRO A 387 19.24 14.07 -13.17
CA PRO A 387 19.84 12.76 -13.37
C PRO A 387 20.83 12.76 -14.54
N SER A 388 21.93 12.01 -14.38
CA SER A 388 22.94 11.80 -15.45
C SER A 388 22.32 11.19 -16.71
N TRP A 389 21.37 10.28 -16.53
CA TRP A 389 20.69 9.56 -17.60
C TRP A 389 19.63 10.40 -18.35
N LYS A 390 19.42 11.67 -18.00
CA LYS A 390 18.47 12.57 -18.68
C LYS A 390 18.74 12.66 -20.18
N GLN A 391 20.01 12.61 -20.58
CA GLN A 391 20.44 12.62 -21.98
C GLN A 391 19.90 11.44 -22.80
N HIS A 392 19.48 10.36 -22.16
CA HIS A 392 18.92 9.17 -22.81
C HIS A 392 17.39 9.23 -22.96
N LEU A 393 16.73 10.23 -22.39
CA LEU A 393 15.29 10.39 -22.54
C LEU A 393 14.94 10.98 -23.92
N PRO A 394 13.82 10.56 -24.53
CA PRO A 394 13.27 11.23 -25.70
C PRO A 394 12.94 12.69 -25.37
N ALA A 395 13.12 13.58 -26.36
CA ALA A 395 12.70 14.97 -26.24
C ALA A 395 11.23 15.04 -25.83
N ALA A 396 10.89 15.96 -24.90
CA ALA A 396 9.54 16.11 -24.41
C ALA A 396 8.56 16.26 -25.59
N PRO A 397 7.43 15.53 -25.61
CA PRO A 397 6.41 15.77 -26.62
C PRO A 397 5.97 17.23 -26.53
N ARG A 398 5.83 17.90 -27.68
CA ARG A 398 5.21 19.23 -27.72
C ARG A 398 3.85 19.14 -27.02
N PRO A 399 3.46 20.14 -26.21
CA PRO A 399 2.14 20.12 -25.59
C PRO A 399 1.10 19.86 -26.69
N ARG A 400 0.23 18.87 -26.48
CA ARG A 400 -0.96 18.76 -27.31
C ARG A 400 -1.74 20.04 -27.06
N ASN A 401 -1.84 20.89 -28.08
CA ASN A 401 -2.90 21.89 -28.16
C ASN A 401 -4.20 21.12 -28.31
N ASP A 402 -4.72 20.57 -27.21
CA ASP A 402 -6.08 20.06 -27.16
C ASP A 402 -6.97 21.30 -27.04
N VAL A 403 -7.25 21.87 -28.21
CA VAL A 403 -8.54 22.39 -28.67
C VAL A 403 -9.45 22.91 -27.54
N GLU A 404 -9.52 24.24 -27.43
CA GLU A 404 -10.76 24.92 -27.10
C GLU A 404 -11.85 24.39 -28.04
N ASP A 405 -12.83 23.66 -27.52
CA ASP A 405 -14.16 23.56 -28.12
C ASP A 405 -15.19 23.17 -27.04
N ASN A 406 -16.10 24.12 -26.83
CA ASN A 406 -17.44 24.12 -26.22
C ASN A 406 -17.97 22.87 -25.50
#